data_AF-A0A7H4PH71-F1
#
_entry.id   AF-A0A7H4PH71-F1
#
_cell.length_a   1.000
_cell.length_b   1.000
_cell.length_c   1.000
_cell.angle_alpha   90.00
_cell.angle_beta   90.00
_cell.angle_gamma   90.00
#
_symmetry.space_group_name_H-M   'P 1'
#
loop_
_entity.id
_entity.type
_entity.pdbx_description
1 polymer ?
#
loop_
_entity_poly.entity_id
_entity_poly.type
_entity_poly.pdbx_seq_one_letter_code
_entity_poly.pdbx_strand_id
1 'polypeptide(L)' 'MNKEILAVVEAVSNEKALPREKIFEALESALATATKKKI' A
#
# COMPACT_ATOMS: atom_id res chain seq x y z
N MET A 1 -3.84 10.08 -4.07
CA MET A 1 -3.30 8.78 -4.53
C MET A 1 -3.66 8.60 -5.99
N ASN A 2 -2.73 8.09 -6.79
CA ASN A 2 -2.94 7.94 -8.24
C ASN A 2 -3.97 6.84 -8.53
N LYS A 3 -4.76 6.97 -9.61
CA LYS A 3 -5.85 6.02 -9.94
C LYS A 3 -5.34 4.60 -10.14
N GLU A 4 -4.11 4.46 -10.64
CA GLU A 4 -3.47 3.15 -10.84
C GLU A 4 -3.19 2.41 -9.54
N ILE A 5 -2.77 3.11 -8.47
CA ILE A 5 -2.50 2.49 -7.17
C ILE A 5 -3.79 1.92 -6.58
N LEU A 6 -4.91 2.61 -6.73
CA LEU A 6 -6.20 2.13 -6.24
C LEU A 6 -6.64 0.84 -6.95
N ALA A 7 -6.43 0.75 -8.27
CA ALA A 7 -6.73 -0.45 -9.05
C ALA A 7 -5.85 -1.64 -8.63
N VAL A 8 -4.56 -1.41 -8.37
CA VAL A 8 -3.65 -2.46 -7.89
C VAL A 8 -4.03 -2.94 -6.49
N VAL A 9 -4.34 -2.02 -5.56
CA VAL A 9 -4.76 -2.36 -4.20
C VAL A 9 -6.05 -3.18 -4.22
N GLU A 10 -7.00 -2.82 -5.09
CA GLU A 10 -8.23 -3.58 -5.28
C GLU A 10 -7.98 -4.99 -5.82
N ALA A 11 -7.15 -5.12 -6.86
CA ALA A 11 -6.79 -6.43 -7.41
C ALA A 11 -6.12 -7.33 -6.35
N VAL A 12 -5.16 -6.79 -5.59
CA VAL A 12 -4.43 -7.53 -4.55
C VAL A 12 -5.31 -7.87 -3.35
N SER A 13 -6.19 -6.95 -2.95
CA SER A 13 -7.18 -7.16 -1.89
C SER A 13 -8.11 -8.33 -2.23
N ASN A 14 -8.60 -8.38 -3.47
CA ASN A 14 -9.47 -9.44 -3.94
C ASN A 14 -8.72 -10.77 -4.11
N GLU A 15 -7.49 -10.78 -4.64
CA GLU A 15 -6.71 -12.00 -4.88
C GLU A 15 -6.24 -12.67 -3.58
N LYS A 16 -5.82 -11.86 -2.59
CA LYS A 16 -5.27 -12.35 -1.33
C LYS A 16 -6.29 -12.34 -0.18
N ALA A 17 -7.55 -11.98 -0.45
CA ALA A 17 -8.59 -11.77 0.56
C ALA A 17 -8.13 -10.85 1.72
N LEU A 18 -7.33 -9.83 1.39
CA LEU A 18 -6.79 -8.88 2.36
C LEU A 18 -7.63 -7.61 2.38
N PRO A 19 -7.95 -7.04 3.56
CA PRO A 19 -8.58 -5.73 3.64
C PRO A 19 -7.70 -4.67 2.98
N ARG A 20 -8.30 -3.77 2.18
CA ARG A 20 -7.57 -2.65 1.55
C ARG A 20 -6.80 -1.80 2.58
N GLU A 21 -7.34 -1.66 3.79
CA GLU A 21 -6.74 -0.93 4.90
C GLU A 21 -5.36 -1.49 5.31
N LYS A 22 -5.23 -2.82 5.38
CA LYS A 22 -3.94 -3.49 5.67
C LYS A 22 -2.88 -3.19 4.60
N ILE A 23 -3.31 -3.07 3.34
CA ILE A 23 -2.40 -2.78 2.22
C ILE A 23 -1.92 -1.33 2.30
N PHE A 24 -2.80 -0.39 2.67
CA PHE A 24 -2.40 1.02 2.88
C PHE A 24 -1.50 1.20 4.10
N GLU A 25 -1.79 0.52 5.21
CA GLU A 25 -0.93 0.53 6.40
C GLU A 25 0.50 0.06 6.06
N ALA A 26 0.62 -1.02 5.26
CA ALA A 26 1.92 -1.52 4.80
C ALA A 26 2.63 -0.53 3.86
N LEU A 27 1.91 0.10 2.93
CA LEU A 27 2.46 1.12 2.03
C LEU A 27 2.96 2.36 2.79
N GLU A 28 2.19 2.84 3.76
CA GLU A 28 2.57 3.98 4.60
C GLU A 28 3.78 3.66 5.48
N SER A 29 3.81 2.47 6.09
CA SER A 29 4.96 2.00 6.86
C SER A 29 6.22 1.88 6.00
N ALA A 30 6.10 1.33 4.78
CA ALA A 30 7.18 1.24 3.83
C ALA A 30 7.69 2.64 3.42
N LEU A 31 6.79 3.60 3.20
CA LEU A 31 7.15 4.98 2.84
C LEU A 31 7.83 5.70 4.01
N ALA A 32 7.32 5.55 5.24
CA ALA A 32 7.93 6.06 6.46
C ALA A 32 9.32 5.46 6.72
N THR A 33 9.50 4.18 6.38
CA THR A 33 10.80 3.50 6.45
C THR A 33 11.76 4.01 5.37
N ALA A 34 11.27 4.21 4.15
CA ALA A 34 12.06 4.69 3.02
C ALA A 34 12.53 6.14 3.21
N THR A 35 11.72 7.00 3.82
CA THR A 35 12.10 8.38 4.15
C THR A 35 13.06 8.45 5.34
N LYS A 36 12.89 7.61 6.35
CA LYS A 36 13.85 7.50 7.48
C LYS A 36 15.25 7.06 7.06
N LYS A 37 15.39 6.25 6.00
CA LYS A 37 16.70 5.84 5.45
C LYS A 37 17.35 6.86 4.52
N LYS A 38 16.65 7.94 4.15
CA LYS A 38 17.14 8.97 3.22
C LYS A 38 17.64 10.24 3.92
N ILE A 39 17.92 10.17 5.22
CA ILE A 39 18.60 11.20 6.02
C ILE A 39 19.77 10.56 6.77
#